data_AF-A0A352W6L5-F1
#
_entry.id   AF-A0A352W6L5-F1
#
_cell.length_a   1.000
_cell.length_b   1.000
_cell.length_c   1.000
_cell.angle_alpha   90.00
_cell.angle_beta   90.00
_cell.angle_gamma   90.00
#
_symmetry.space_group_name_H-M   'P 1'
#
loop_
_entity.id
_entity.type
_entity.pdbx_description
1 polymer ?
#
loop_
_entity_poly.entity_id
_entity_poly.type
_entity_poly.pdbx_seq_one_letter_code
_entity_poly.pdbx_strand_id
1 'polypeptide(L)' 'SFQVERGEYVAIMGESGSGKTTLLNILAALDQPTRGEVQLNGKNLRSIKEKELAAFRRD' A
#
# COMPACT_ATOMS: atom_id res chain seq x y z
N SER A 1 0.65 11.91 5.68
CA SER A 1 -0.16 10.67 5.70
C SER A 1 -1.41 10.91 4.88
N PHE A 2 -2.05 9.86 4.40
CA PHE A 2 -3.35 9.94 3.73
C PHE A 2 -4.15 8.67 4.04
N GLN A 3 -5.45 8.72 3.81
CA GLN A 3 -6.38 7.61 3.93
C GLN A 3 -7.24 7.58 2.67
N VAL A 4 -7.67 6.38 2.27
CA VAL A 4 -8.56 6.18 1.13
C VAL A 4 -9.71 5.32 1.63
N GLU A 5 -10.93 5.82 1.46
CA GLU A 5 -12.14 5.13 1.85
C GLU A 5 -12.57 4.12 0.80
N ARG A 6 -13.37 3.14 1.22
CA ARG A 6 -13.90 2.12 0.32
C ARG A 6 -14.75 2.76 -0.77
N GLY A 7 -14.39 2.51 -2.03
CA GLY A 7 -15.10 3.03 -3.21
C GLY A 7 -14.54 4.35 -3.73
N GLU A 8 -13.53 4.93 -3.08
CA GLU A 8 -12.83 6.11 -3.61
C GLU A 8 -11.87 5.74 -4.73
N TYR A 9 -11.82 6.60 -5.75
CA TYR A 9 -10.83 6.55 -6.81
C TYR A 9 -9.83 7.68 -6.60
N VAL A 10 -8.56 7.33 -6.40
CA VAL A 10 -7.49 8.29 -6.09
C VAL A 10 -6.38 8.17 -7.13
N ALA A 11 -5.90 9.32 -7.60
CA ALA A 11 -4.73 9.42 -8.46
C ALA A 11 -3.53 9.98 -7.69
N ILE A 12 -2.34 9.39 -7.88
CA ILE A 12 -1.09 9.87 -7.30
C ILE A 12 -0.27 10.56 -8.38
N MET A 13 -0.04 11.86 -8.21
CA MET A 13 0.70 12.70 -9.18
C MET A 13 1.99 13.28 -8.58
N GLY A 14 2.95 13.60 -9.44
CA GLY A 14 4.24 14.19 -9.06
C GLY A 14 5.32 13.94 -10.11
N GLU A 15 6.45 14.64 -10.02
CA GLU A 15 7.58 14.53 -10.96
C GLU A 15 8.24 13.15 -10.97
N SER A 16 8.99 12.82 -12.03
CA SER A 16 9.79 11.58 -12.05
C SER A 16 10.75 11.53 -10.86
N GLY A 17 10.89 10.35 -10.24
CA GLY A 17 11.73 10.19 -9.04
C GLY A 17 11.09 10.62 -7.72
N SER A 18 9.87 11.17 -7.71
CA SER A 18 9.18 11.60 -6.47
C SER A 18 8.71 10.46 -5.54
N GLY A 19 9.04 9.20 -5.86
CA GLY A 19 8.68 8.03 -5.04
C GLY A 19 7.30 7.41 -5.31
N LYS A 20 6.58 7.81 -6.37
CA LYS A 20 5.25 7.25 -6.70
C LYS A 20 5.26 5.73 -6.86
N THR A 21 6.22 5.19 -7.64
CA THR A 21 6.35 3.75 -7.84
C THR A 21 6.69 3.03 -6.54
N THR A 22 7.55 3.61 -5.71
CA THR A 22 7.87 3.08 -4.38
C THR A 22 6.63 3.02 -3.49
N LEU A 23 5.83 4.11 -3.46
CA LEU A 23 4.59 4.15 -2.71
C LEU A 23 3.59 3.08 -3.20
N LEU A 24 3.39 2.96 -4.52
CA LEU A 24 2.50 1.95 -5.09
C LEU A 24 2.97 0.52 -4.79
N ASN A 25 4.28 0.25 -4.82
CA ASN A 25 4.83 -1.05 -4.44
C ASN A 25 4.59 -1.38 -2.97
N ILE A 26 4.75 -0.41 -2.07
CA ILE A 26 4.44 -0.59 -0.64
C ILE A 26 2.95 -0.88 -0.45
N LEU A 27 2.06 -0.14 -1.13
CA LEU A 27 0.61 -0.36 -1.07
C LEU A 27 0.19 -1.74 -1.63
N ALA A 28 0.88 -2.21 -2.69
CA ALA A 28 0.71 -3.55 -3.26
C ALA A 28 1.37 -4.66 -2.41
N ALA A 29 1.92 -4.31 -1.25
CA ALA A 29 2.69 -5.16 -0.36
C ALA A 29 3.93 -5.80 -1.02
N LEU A 30 4.39 -5.29 -2.16
CA LEU A 30 5.59 -5.77 -2.88
C LEU A 30 6.89 -5.27 -2.24
N ASP A 31 6.80 -4.23 -1.42
CA ASP A 31 7.91 -3.64 -0.68
C ASP A 31 7.46 -3.26 0.74
N GLN A 32 8.39 -3.07 1.66
CA GLN A 32 8.13 -2.70 3.05
C GLN A 32 8.55 -1.24 3.32
N PRO A 33 7.72 -0.45 4.02
CA PRO A 33 8.12 0.91 4.37
C PRO A 33 9.28 0.86 5.35
N THR A 34 10.33 1.65 5.11
CA THR A 34 11.48 1.75 6.02
C THR A 34 11.06 2.28 7.40
N ARG A 35 10.10 3.21 7.43
CA ARG A 35 9.53 3.81 8.64
C ARG A 35 8.03 4.07 8.44
N GLY A 36 7.30 4.19 9.54
CA GLY A 36 5.85 4.39 9.53
C GLY A 36 5.07 3.09 9.33
N GLU A 37 3.79 3.25 9.02
CA GLU A 37 2.82 2.16 9.02
C GLU A 37 1.90 2.27 7.81
N VAL A 38 1.46 1.12 7.29
CA VAL A 38 0.38 1.04 6.32
C VAL A 38 -0.67 0.08 6.86
N GLN A 39 -1.92 0.51 6.83
CA GLN A 39 -3.04 -0.27 7.31
C GLN A 39 -4.01 -0.52 6.16
N LEU A 40 -4.40 -1.78 5.98
CA LEU A 40 -5.41 -2.20 5.02
C LEU A 40 -6.60 -2.75 5.80
N ASN A 41 -7.79 -2.17 5.63
CA ASN A 41 -9.00 -2.53 6.40
C ASN A 41 -8.74 -2.55 7.93
N GLY A 42 -7.99 -1.57 8.43
CA GLY A 42 -7.60 -1.45 9.85
C GLY A 42 -6.55 -2.45 10.34
N LYS A 43 -6.00 -3.30 9.46
CA LYS A 43 -4.93 -4.24 9.80
C LYS A 43 -3.59 -3.74 9.30
N ASN A 44 -2.56 -3.76 10.16
CA ASN A 44 -1.21 -3.37 9.75
C ASN A 44 -0.64 -4.38 8.75
N LEU A 45 -0.17 -3.90 7.60
CA LEU A 45 0.36 -4.71 6.50
C LEU A 45 1.53 -5.63 6.93
N ARG A 46 2.35 -5.22 7.91
CA ARG A 46 3.44 -6.05 8.45
C ARG A 46 2.95 -7.26 9.25
N SER A 47 1.73 -7.21 9.76
CA SER A 47 1.14 -8.28 10.59
C SER A 47 0.33 -9.30 9.77
N ILE A 48 0.07 -9.02 8.49
CA ILE A 48 -0.69 -9.90 7.61
C ILE A 48 0.24 -11.03 7.13
N LYS A 49 -0.23 -12.27 7.23
CA LYS A 49 0.54 -13.43 6.76
C LYS A 49 0.76 -13.36 5.25
N GLU A 50 1.91 -13.82 4.78
CA GLU A 50 2.28 -13.78 3.35
C GLU A 50 1.25 -14.47 2.45
N LYS A 51 0.63 -15.57 2.93
CA LYS A 51 -0.46 -16.26 2.23
C LYS A 51 -1.70 -15.38 2.02
N GLU A 52 -2.01 -14.50 2.98
CA GLU A 52 -3.13 -13.56 2.90
C GLU A 52 -2.79 -12.38 1.98
N LEU A 53 -1.54 -11.89 2.00
CA LEU A 53 -1.06 -10.88 1.05
C LEU A 53 -1.08 -11.40 -0.39
N ALA A 54 -0.72 -12.66 -0.60
CA ALA A 54 -0.77 -13.30 -1.92
C ALA A 54 -2.21 -13.52 -2.43
N ALA A 55 -3.19 -13.67 -1.53
CA ALA A 55 -4.60 -13.65 -1.91
C ALA A 55 -5.02 -12.23 -2.33
N PHE A 56 -4.66 -11.21 -1.55
CA PHE A 56 -4.95 -9.82 -1.87
C PHE A 56 -4.41 -9.34 -3.22
N ARG A 57 -3.22 -9.80 -3.64
CA ARG A 57 -2.66 -9.44 -4.96
C ARG A 57 -3.38 -10.08 -6.16
N ARG A 58 -4.22 -11.09 -5.93
CA ARG A 58 -4.91 -11.85 -6.99
C ARG A 58 -6.37 -11.43 -7.19
N ASP A 59 -6.95 -10.73 -6.21
CA ASP A 59 -8.30 -10.18 -6.23
C ASP A 59 -8.28 -8.73 -6.75
#